data_AF-A0A9D8Q2L1-F1
#
_entry.id   AF-A0A9D8Q2L1-F1
#
_cell.length_a   1.000
_cell.length_b   1.000
_cell.length_c   1.000
_cell.angle_alpha   90.00
_cell.angle_beta   90.00
_cell.angle_gamma   90.00
#
_symmetry.space_group_name_H-M   'P 1'
#
loop_
_entity.id
_entity.type
_entity.pdbx_description
1 polymer ?
#
loop_
_entity_poly.entity_id
_entity_poly.type
_entity_poly.pdbx_seq_one_letter_code
_entity_poly.pdbx_strand_id
1 'polypeptide(L)'
;MPFEALSEKYEFSFADFPAEWLPLTSLYDPDLPLFPVVYFHELDPNLPAGNRPGHKDRVFGFIRYVNLTEAGAVVGVVLNKDLKLPANAQYRPVVEQAVRDRLGLGDPIRQHEFAAALGKDLASANRLLQELWHQIVAPGFGGALPFGKMWDGVFGLVRFVASWNSEGGRKGELIQTHYFVSHFGERIAAGNTVNADFYLLPTMGEFQDETNPLHLFPRFAELIGAASAFAASHCTEKKVGAAKFSSFNRAAALHGGKLNTANVRAFYAAQPPPTRRALTENYNAFNRGTHRPILALMMLHDLRRRYWDPSALTPALCAAVYIELQGTFQSPKVIELYGQQCFGVRCALPIDNWVETFLARPVGFKLKAKESYAKLFEASGVWGRVERLIWVASQARKVHSSVAADVLWCVRFGGPEGDIRGANPLSCKICLKAIRDVCPGFAAIKDREVVFNATRPAGGFSIATSGANATAPSQTFGVVCGQNVYDEYSAHDRPDGFKAYPQPRSTSGPFTVGEFIADY
;
A
#
# COMPACT_ATOMS: atom_id res chain seq x y z
N MET A 1 -0.36 -38.93 -2.46
CA MET A 1 -1.48 -38.54 -3.33
C MET A 1 -1.30 -37.07 -3.65
N PRO A 2 -1.34 -36.64 -4.93
CA PRO A 2 -1.26 -35.22 -5.27
C PRO A 2 -2.49 -34.45 -4.79
N PHE A 3 -2.40 -33.12 -4.73
CA PHE A 3 -3.54 -32.24 -4.48
C PHE A 3 -4.67 -32.47 -5.50
N GLU A 4 -5.92 -32.27 -5.07
CA GLU A 4 -7.09 -32.30 -5.96
C GLU A 4 -6.99 -31.20 -7.02
N ALA A 5 -7.49 -31.48 -8.22
CA ALA A 5 -7.50 -30.53 -9.33
C ALA A 5 -8.52 -29.40 -9.11
N LEU A 6 -8.31 -28.25 -9.75
CA LEU A 6 -9.30 -27.19 -9.86
C LEU A 6 -10.34 -27.56 -10.93
N SER A 7 -11.36 -28.32 -10.56
CA SER A 7 -12.42 -28.79 -11.48
C SER A 7 -13.80 -28.19 -11.22
N GLU A 8 -14.01 -27.60 -10.06
CA GLU A 8 -15.36 -27.24 -9.60
C GLU A 8 -15.62 -25.75 -9.73
N LYS A 9 -16.90 -25.39 -9.86
CA LYS A 9 -17.38 -24.02 -9.93
C LYS A 9 -18.51 -23.80 -8.95
N TYR A 10 -18.49 -22.64 -8.30
CA TYR A 10 -19.55 -22.22 -7.41
C TYR A 10 -19.79 -20.72 -7.54
N GLU A 11 -21.03 -20.29 -7.32
CA GLU A 11 -21.41 -18.87 -7.34
C GLU A 11 -21.92 -18.44 -5.97
N PHE A 12 -21.39 -17.32 -5.49
CA PHE A 12 -21.91 -16.62 -4.32
C PHE A 12 -22.65 -15.35 -4.75
N SER A 13 -23.68 -14.96 -4.00
CA SER A 13 -24.40 -13.71 -4.21
C SER A 13 -24.13 -12.78 -3.03
N PHE A 14 -23.62 -11.58 -3.32
CA PHE A 14 -23.33 -10.55 -2.32
C PHE A 14 -24.16 -9.31 -2.59
N ALA A 15 -25.23 -9.14 -1.81
CA ALA A 15 -26.14 -8.00 -1.94
C ALA A 15 -25.50 -6.67 -1.51
N ASP A 16 -24.40 -6.75 -0.76
CA ASP A 16 -23.68 -5.62 -0.20
C ASP A 16 -22.45 -5.19 -1.01
N PHE A 17 -22.24 -5.77 -2.21
CA PHE A 17 -21.13 -5.38 -3.10
C PHE A 17 -21.43 -4.04 -3.80
N PRO A 18 -20.63 -2.98 -3.56
CA PRO A 18 -20.80 -1.71 -4.27
C PRO A 18 -20.42 -1.86 -5.75
N ALA A 19 -21.30 -1.46 -6.66
CA ALA A 19 -21.06 -1.57 -8.11
C ALA A 19 -19.78 -0.83 -8.54
N GLU A 20 -19.48 0.30 -7.90
CA GLU A 20 -18.32 1.14 -8.11
C GLU A 20 -16.99 0.45 -7.76
N TRP A 21 -17.02 -0.70 -7.06
CA TRP A 21 -15.83 -1.48 -6.74
C TRP A 21 -15.41 -2.42 -7.86
N LEU A 22 -16.21 -2.60 -8.91
CA LEU A 22 -15.86 -3.46 -10.05
C LEU A 22 -14.47 -3.11 -10.65
N PRO A 23 -14.11 -1.83 -10.90
CA PRO A 23 -12.78 -1.46 -11.40
C PRO A 23 -11.63 -1.73 -10.40
N LEU A 24 -11.94 -1.83 -9.10
CA LEU A 24 -10.96 -2.16 -8.06
C LEU A 24 -10.67 -3.66 -7.99
N THR A 25 -11.55 -4.47 -8.56
CA THR A 25 -11.46 -5.93 -8.51
C THR A 25 -10.61 -6.44 -9.67
N SER A 26 -9.29 -6.48 -9.48
CA SER A 26 -8.37 -6.99 -10.49
C SER A 26 -8.17 -8.49 -10.34
N LEU A 27 -9.01 -9.29 -11.02
CA LEU A 27 -8.97 -10.75 -10.98
C LEU A 27 -7.77 -11.32 -11.75
N TYR A 28 -7.37 -10.65 -12.83
CA TYR A 28 -6.27 -11.01 -13.71
C TYR A 28 -5.54 -9.76 -14.17
N ASP A 29 -4.30 -9.94 -14.62
CA ASP A 29 -3.55 -8.93 -15.36
C ASP A 29 -3.46 -9.36 -16.84
N PRO A 30 -3.67 -8.45 -17.81
CA PRO A 30 -3.64 -8.80 -19.23
C PRO A 30 -2.29 -9.36 -19.69
N ASP A 31 -1.19 -9.02 -19.03
CA ASP A 31 0.14 -9.56 -19.34
C ASP A 31 0.41 -10.91 -18.67
N LEU A 32 -0.45 -11.33 -17.74
CA LEU A 32 -0.42 -12.64 -17.07
C LEU A 32 -1.83 -13.28 -17.11
N PRO A 33 -2.38 -13.55 -18.31
CA PRO A 33 -3.80 -13.86 -18.48
C PRO A 33 -4.25 -15.18 -17.83
N LEU A 34 -3.31 -16.08 -17.53
CA LEU A 34 -3.59 -17.34 -16.85
C LEU A 34 -3.36 -17.29 -15.33
N PHE A 35 -2.79 -16.20 -14.80
CA PHE A 35 -2.43 -16.09 -13.39
C PHE A 35 -3.55 -15.42 -12.59
N PRO A 36 -4.32 -16.17 -11.78
CA PRO A 36 -5.36 -15.58 -10.95
C PRO A 36 -4.71 -14.76 -9.81
N VAL A 37 -5.09 -13.49 -9.72
CA VAL A 37 -4.58 -12.57 -8.72
C VAL A 37 -5.30 -12.76 -7.38
N VAL A 38 -6.61 -13.00 -7.44
CA VAL A 38 -7.48 -13.08 -6.26
C VAL A 38 -7.78 -14.54 -5.92
N TYR A 39 -6.91 -15.13 -5.10
CA TYR A 39 -6.99 -16.54 -4.73
C TYR A 39 -7.12 -16.74 -3.21
N PHE A 40 -7.55 -17.94 -2.82
CA PHE A 40 -7.75 -18.33 -1.43
C PHE A 40 -7.28 -19.77 -1.19
N HIS A 41 -6.92 -20.06 0.06
CA HIS A 41 -6.52 -21.37 0.52
C HIS A 41 -6.83 -21.50 2.01
N GLU A 42 -7.84 -22.31 2.31
CA GLU A 42 -8.37 -22.52 3.65
C GLU A 42 -8.32 -24.01 4.01
N LEU A 43 -8.31 -24.30 5.31
CA LEU A 43 -8.33 -25.67 5.84
C LEU A 43 -9.74 -26.11 6.19
N ASP A 44 -9.92 -27.42 6.37
CA ASP A 44 -11.15 -27.98 6.91
C ASP A 44 -11.45 -27.37 8.29
N PRO A 45 -12.59 -26.67 8.48
CA PRO A 45 -12.92 -26.07 9.77
C PRO A 45 -13.13 -27.12 10.87
N ASN A 46 -13.37 -28.37 10.50
CA ASN A 46 -13.56 -29.49 11.42
C ASN A 46 -12.25 -30.27 11.67
N LEU A 47 -11.11 -29.83 11.12
CA LEU A 47 -9.82 -30.46 11.38
C LEU A 47 -9.51 -30.37 12.89
N PRO A 48 -9.27 -31.50 13.58
CA PRO A 48 -8.99 -31.48 15.00
C PRO A 48 -7.75 -30.63 15.32
N ALA A 49 -7.81 -29.84 16.39
CA ALA A 49 -6.70 -29.02 16.82
C ALA A 49 -5.45 -29.89 17.09
N GLY A 50 -4.30 -29.47 16.55
CA GLY A 50 -3.04 -30.20 16.65
C GLY A 50 -2.81 -31.24 15.56
N ASN A 51 -3.83 -31.57 14.75
CA ASN A 51 -3.62 -32.42 13.58
C ASN A 51 -2.97 -31.61 12.45
N ARG A 52 -1.99 -32.23 11.79
CA ARG A 52 -1.39 -31.64 10.58
C ARG A 52 -2.34 -31.84 9.40
N PRO A 53 -2.69 -30.78 8.66
CA PRO A 53 -3.55 -30.91 7.48
C PRO A 53 -2.86 -31.75 6.40
N GLY A 54 -3.61 -32.66 5.81
CA GLY A 54 -3.21 -33.43 4.64
C GLY A 54 -3.63 -32.77 3.33
N HIS A 55 -3.50 -33.51 2.24
CA HIS A 55 -3.91 -33.07 0.91
C HIS A 55 -5.43 -32.86 0.77
N LYS A 56 -6.24 -33.53 1.60
CA LYS A 56 -7.71 -33.54 1.48
C LYS A 56 -8.41 -32.57 2.44
N ASP A 57 -7.72 -32.12 3.48
CA ASP A 57 -8.25 -31.28 4.58
C ASP A 57 -8.23 -29.79 4.21
N ARG A 58 -8.49 -29.48 2.95
CA ARG A 58 -8.21 -28.16 2.36
C ARG A 58 -9.14 -27.85 1.21
N VAL A 59 -9.50 -26.57 1.12
CA VAL A 59 -10.24 -25.98 0.02
C VAL A 59 -9.47 -24.77 -0.49
N PHE A 60 -9.22 -24.73 -1.78
CA PHE A 60 -8.42 -23.68 -2.41
C PHE A 60 -8.95 -23.40 -3.82
N GLY A 61 -8.72 -22.19 -4.27
CA GLY A 61 -9.28 -21.72 -5.52
C GLY A 61 -9.07 -20.23 -5.73
N PHE A 62 -9.79 -19.67 -6.71
CA PHE A 62 -9.71 -18.26 -7.04
C PHE A 62 -11.05 -17.72 -7.54
N ILE A 63 -11.19 -16.39 -7.51
CA ILE A 63 -12.33 -15.69 -8.08
C ILE A 63 -12.14 -15.57 -9.60
N ARG A 64 -13.06 -16.16 -10.36
CA ARG A 64 -13.00 -16.18 -11.83
C ARG A 64 -13.71 -14.97 -12.45
N TYR A 65 -14.84 -14.55 -11.89
CA TYR A 65 -15.57 -13.38 -12.36
C TYR A 65 -16.38 -12.74 -11.23
N VAL A 66 -16.71 -11.48 -11.44
CA VAL A 66 -17.68 -10.71 -10.66
C VAL A 66 -18.65 -10.08 -11.64
N ASN A 67 -19.92 -10.46 -11.57
CA ASN A 67 -20.99 -9.92 -12.42
C ASN A 67 -21.91 -9.06 -11.56
N LEU A 68 -22.14 -7.82 -11.99
CA LEU A 68 -23.10 -6.93 -11.35
C LEU A 68 -24.54 -7.32 -11.74
N THR A 69 -25.45 -7.21 -10.79
CA THR A 69 -26.88 -7.47 -10.91
C THR A 69 -27.66 -6.38 -10.19
N GLU A 70 -28.98 -6.30 -10.40
CA GLU A 70 -29.84 -5.37 -9.64
C GLU A 70 -29.81 -5.62 -8.13
N ALA A 71 -29.50 -6.85 -7.71
CA ALA A 71 -29.48 -7.28 -6.32
C ALA A 71 -28.07 -7.30 -5.70
N GLY A 72 -27.07 -6.65 -6.31
CA GLY A 72 -25.66 -6.66 -5.86
C GLY A 72 -24.77 -7.38 -6.86
N ALA A 73 -23.85 -8.25 -6.40
CA ALA A 73 -22.93 -8.98 -7.29
C ALA A 73 -23.08 -10.50 -7.17
N VAL A 74 -22.94 -11.18 -8.31
CA VAL A 74 -22.71 -12.63 -8.38
C VAL A 74 -21.23 -12.88 -8.64
N VAL A 75 -20.60 -13.63 -7.74
CA VAL A 75 -19.17 -13.92 -7.75
C VAL A 75 -18.95 -15.39 -8.04
N GLY A 76 -18.38 -15.68 -9.20
CA GLY A 76 -18.03 -17.04 -9.61
C GLY A 76 -16.62 -17.41 -9.17
N VAL A 77 -16.49 -18.54 -8.48
CA VAL A 77 -15.21 -19.11 -8.06
C VAL A 77 -14.93 -20.43 -8.76
N VAL A 78 -13.63 -20.74 -8.91
CA VAL A 78 -13.11 -22.04 -9.34
C VAL A 78 -12.32 -22.62 -8.17
N LEU A 79 -12.56 -23.89 -7.84
CA LEU A 79 -11.97 -24.54 -6.67
C LEU A 79 -11.86 -26.06 -6.80
N ASN A 80 -11.20 -26.69 -5.83
CA ASN A 80 -10.97 -28.14 -5.81
C ASN A 80 -12.11 -28.99 -5.24
N LYS A 81 -13.09 -28.37 -4.56
CA LYS A 81 -14.19 -29.07 -3.89
C LYS A 81 -15.54 -28.63 -4.48
N ASP A 82 -16.42 -29.59 -4.75
CA ASP A 82 -17.81 -29.27 -5.13
C ASP A 82 -18.61 -28.94 -3.87
N LEU A 83 -18.88 -27.65 -3.66
CA LEU A 83 -19.61 -27.15 -2.48
C LEU A 83 -21.11 -27.47 -2.51
N LYS A 84 -21.63 -28.04 -3.61
CA LYS A 84 -23.02 -28.50 -3.70
C LYS A 84 -23.21 -29.88 -3.06
N LEU A 85 -22.13 -30.65 -2.91
CA LEU A 85 -22.17 -31.97 -2.30
C LEU A 85 -22.25 -31.87 -0.77
N PRO A 86 -23.13 -32.65 -0.11
CA PRO A 86 -23.23 -32.66 1.36
C PRO A 86 -21.89 -32.95 2.07
N ALA A 87 -21.02 -33.76 1.46
CA ALA A 87 -19.71 -34.10 2.00
C ALA A 87 -18.72 -32.92 2.11
N ASN A 88 -18.99 -31.82 1.39
CA ASN A 88 -18.16 -30.61 1.38
C ASN A 88 -18.89 -29.40 1.99
N ALA A 89 -20.08 -29.59 2.56
CA ALA A 89 -20.93 -28.50 3.05
C ALA A 89 -20.21 -27.63 4.11
N GLN A 90 -19.32 -28.23 4.91
CA GLN A 90 -18.50 -27.53 5.90
C GLN A 90 -17.56 -26.48 5.30
N TYR A 91 -17.11 -26.65 4.05
CA TYR A 91 -16.21 -25.69 3.41
C TYR A 91 -16.93 -24.45 2.89
N ARG A 92 -18.24 -24.52 2.63
CA ARG A 92 -19.02 -23.42 2.05
C ARG A 92 -18.89 -22.10 2.84
N PRO A 93 -19.15 -22.02 4.16
CA PRO A 93 -19.02 -20.77 4.90
C PRO A 93 -17.59 -20.25 4.93
N VAL A 94 -16.60 -21.13 4.96
CA VAL A 94 -15.18 -20.76 4.98
C VAL A 94 -14.75 -20.16 3.64
N VAL A 95 -15.17 -20.77 2.52
CA VAL A 95 -14.92 -20.24 1.18
C VAL A 95 -15.66 -18.91 0.97
N GLU A 96 -16.92 -18.82 1.39
CA GLU A 96 -17.71 -17.59 1.28
C GLU A 96 -17.02 -16.43 2.02
N GLN A 97 -16.58 -16.66 3.26
CA GLN A 97 -15.84 -15.65 4.02
C GLN A 97 -14.51 -15.29 3.36
N ALA A 98 -13.75 -16.27 2.86
CA ALA A 98 -12.50 -16.00 2.17
C ALA A 98 -12.74 -15.12 0.93
N VAL A 99 -13.76 -15.41 0.12
CA VAL A 99 -14.15 -14.60 -1.04
C VAL A 99 -14.55 -13.18 -0.61
N ARG A 100 -15.35 -13.04 0.45
CA ARG A 100 -15.72 -11.73 1.00
C ARG A 100 -14.50 -10.93 1.46
N ASP A 101 -13.57 -11.57 2.15
CA ASP A 101 -12.33 -10.97 2.62
C ASP A 101 -11.45 -10.49 1.45
N ARG A 102 -11.29 -11.32 0.41
CA ARG A 102 -10.52 -10.96 -0.80
C ARG A 102 -11.10 -9.80 -1.59
N LEU A 103 -12.43 -9.63 -1.56
CA LEU A 103 -13.12 -8.49 -2.16
C LEU A 103 -13.17 -7.25 -1.25
N GLY A 104 -12.65 -7.36 -0.01
CA GLY A 104 -12.72 -6.28 0.98
C GLY A 104 -14.10 -6.04 1.57
N LEU A 105 -15.04 -6.98 1.40
CA LEU A 105 -16.40 -6.97 1.97
C LEU A 105 -16.42 -7.46 3.43
N GLY A 106 -15.34 -8.09 3.91
CA GLY A 106 -15.27 -8.61 5.27
C GLY A 106 -15.24 -7.53 6.35
N ASP A 107 -14.59 -6.38 6.07
CA ASP A 107 -14.47 -5.27 7.03
C ASP A 107 -14.40 -3.90 6.32
N PRO A 108 -15.41 -3.54 5.51
CA PRO A 108 -15.32 -2.42 4.60
C PRO A 108 -15.40 -1.08 5.35
N ILE A 109 -14.74 -0.06 4.83
CA ILE A 109 -14.68 1.26 5.45
C ILE A 109 -15.97 2.02 5.17
N ARG A 110 -16.45 2.78 6.15
CA ARG A 110 -17.62 3.68 6.04
C ARG A 110 -17.32 5.08 6.57
N GLN A 111 -18.14 6.05 6.18
CA GLN A 111 -17.94 7.47 6.50
C GLN A 111 -17.77 7.77 7.99
N HIS A 112 -18.57 7.10 8.84
CA HIS A 112 -18.62 7.39 10.29
C HIS A 112 -17.27 7.23 10.98
N GLU A 113 -16.37 6.44 10.39
CA GLU A 113 -15.05 6.15 10.94
C GLU A 113 -14.13 7.37 10.93
N PHE A 114 -14.38 8.36 10.07
CA PHE A 114 -13.52 9.55 9.93
C PHE A 114 -13.90 10.72 10.83
N ALA A 115 -15.02 10.64 11.56
CA ALA A 115 -15.47 11.73 12.42
C ALA A 115 -14.52 12.00 13.60
N ALA A 116 -13.89 10.93 14.12
CA ALA A 116 -12.94 10.99 15.22
C ALA A 116 -11.78 10.01 14.99
N ALA A 117 -11.38 9.80 13.73
CA ALA A 117 -10.29 8.88 13.38
C ALA A 117 -8.96 9.32 14.00
N LEU A 118 -8.71 10.62 14.06
CA LEU A 118 -7.48 11.24 14.54
C LEU A 118 -7.73 11.98 15.86
N GLY A 119 -6.89 11.75 16.86
CA GLY A 119 -6.91 12.43 18.16
C GLY A 119 -5.75 13.40 18.34
N LYS A 120 -5.67 13.99 19.54
CA LYS A 120 -4.57 14.87 19.98
C LYS A 120 -4.32 16.00 18.97
N ASP A 121 -3.05 16.24 18.62
CA ASP A 121 -2.60 17.30 17.71
C ASP A 121 -3.12 17.14 16.26
N LEU A 122 -3.67 15.97 15.91
CA LEU A 122 -4.20 15.69 14.57
C LEU A 122 -5.74 15.78 14.47
N ALA A 123 -6.43 16.08 15.57
CA ALA A 123 -7.89 16.11 15.60
C ALA A 123 -8.51 17.09 14.60
N SER A 124 -7.82 18.20 14.31
CA SER A 124 -8.26 19.19 13.31
C SER A 124 -8.35 18.62 11.89
N ALA A 125 -7.58 17.57 11.57
CA ALA A 125 -7.58 16.95 10.26
C ALA A 125 -8.77 16.01 10.02
N ASN A 126 -9.58 15.66 11.04
CA ASN A 126 -10.76 14.81 10.84
C ASN A 126 -11.76 15.43 9.86
N ARG A 127 -11.97 16.76 9.91
CA ARG A 127 -12.86 17.45 8.97
C ARG A 127 -12.37 17.35 7.53
N LEU A 128 -11.05 17.42 7.33
CA LEU A 128 -10.45 17.18 6.02
C LEU A 128 -10.71 15.75 5.53
N LEU A 129 -10.57 14.73 6.41
CA LEU A 129 -10.86 13.34 6.03
C LEU A 129 -12.33 13.14 5.66
N GLN A 130 -13.26 13.72 6.43
CA GLN A 130 -14.69 13.68 6.12
C GLN A 130 -14.98 14.35 4.77
N GLU A 131 -14.38 15.50 4.49
CA GLU A 131 -14.62 16.20 3.23
C GLU A 131 -14.00 15.44 2.05
N LEU A 132 -12.81 14.84 2.20
CA LEU A 132 -12.24 13.96 1.19
C LEU A 132 -13.15 12.76 0.93
N TRP A 133 -13.75 12.18 1.96
CA TRP A 133 -14.74 11.12 1.80
C TRP A 133 -15.94 11.58 0.97
N HIS A 134 -16.51 12.73 1.30
CA HIS A 134 -17.65 13.29 0.58
C HIS A 134 -17.36 13.60 -0.88
N GLN A 135 -16.18 14.14 -1.16
CA GLN A 135 -15.82 14.58 -2.52
C GLN A 135 -15.34 13.42 -3.41
N ILE A 136 -14.74 12.38 -2.82
CA ILE A 136 -14.04 11.33 -3.58
C ILE A 136 -14.77 10.00 -3.43
N VAL A 137 -15.00 9.54 -2.20
CA VAL A 137 -15.47 8.18 -1.91
C VAL A 137 -16.96 8.02 -2.14
N ALA A 138 -17.77 8.96 -1.65
CA ALA A 138 -19.21 8.91 -1.83
C ALA A 138 -19.63 8.84 -3.31
N PRO A 139 -19.16 9.74 -4.20
CA PRO A 139 -19.56 9.70 -5.61
C PRO A 139 -18.77 8.67 -6.45
N GLY A 140 -17.50 8.39 -6.13
CA GLY A 140 -16.64 7.57 -6.98
C GLY A 140 -16.55 6.09 -6.59
N PHE A 141 -16.96 5.73 -5.38
CA PHE A 141 -16.72 4.41 -4.78
C PHE A 141 -17.94 3.87 -4.02
N GLY A 142 -19.13 4.43 -4.23
CA GLY A 142 -20.37 3.95 -3.61
C GLY A 142 -20.45 4.20 -2.10
N GLY A 143 -19.73 5.20 -1.58
CA GLY A 143 -19.75 5.51 -0.14
C GLY A 143 -19.12 4.44 0.74
N ALA A 144 -18.15 3.70 0.19
CA ALA A 144 -17.47 2.59 0.84
C ALA A 144 -16.06 2.39 0.24
N LEU A 145 -15.09 1.92 1.04
CA LEU A 145 -13.81 1.43 0.52
C LEU A 145 -13.51 0.00 0.99
N PRO A 146 -12.87 -0.84 0.15
CA PRO A 146 -12.49 -2.19 0.54
C PRO A 146 -11.38 -2.16 1.59
N PHE A 147 -11.53 -3.00 2.63
CA PHE A 147 -10.54 -3.17 3.70
C PHE A 147 -10.65 -4.56 4.34
N GLY A 148 -9.61 -4.98 5.05
CA GLY A 148 -9.54 -6.27 5.73
C GLY A 148 -8.51 -7.21 5.09
N LYS A 149 -8.79 -8.51 5.15
CA LYS A 149 -7.89 -9.58 4.68
C LYS A 149 -7.97 -9.79 3.17
N MET A 150 -7.62 -8.77 2.40
CA MET A 150 -7.72 -8.77 0.95
C MET A 150 -6.76 -9.75 0.26
N TRP A 151 -5.73 -10.25 0.97
CA TRP A 151 -4.73 -11.16 0.41
C TRP A 151 -4.43 -12.32 1.34
N ASP A 152 -4.12 -13.47 0.74
CA ASP A 152 -3.64 -14.63 1.47
C ASP A 152 -2.34 -14.33 2.23
N GLY A 153 -2.13 -15.01 3.36
CA GLY A 153 -0.99 -14.77 4.23
C GLY A 153 0.36 -15.03 3.56
N VAL A 154 0.55 -16.14 2.84
CA VAL A 154 1.88 -16.45 2.27
C VAL A 154 2.07 -15.78 0.92
N PHE A 155 1.05 -15.78 0.06
CA PHE A 155 1.14 -15.09 -1.22
C PHE A 155 1.16 -13.57 -1.09
N GLY A 156 0.38 -13.02 -0.16
CA GLY A 156 0.39 -11.60 0.13
C GLY A 156 1.76 -11.13 0.61
N LEU A 157 2.47 -11.92 1.42
CA LEU A 157 3.85 -11.64 1.78
C LEU A 157 4.74 -11.47 0.54
N VAL A 158 4.71 -12.44 -0.36
CA VAL A 158 5.50 -12.42 -1.60
C VAL A 158 5.16 -11.19 -2.44
N ARG A 159 3.87 -10.92 -2.62
CA ARG A 159 3.36 -9.77 -3.35
C ARG A 159 3.84 -8.44 -2.76
N PHE A 160 3.76 -8.26 -1.44
CA PHE A 160 4.17 -6.99 -0.84
C PHE A 160 5.68 -6.80 -0.82
N VAL A 161 6.46 -7.86 -0.70
CA VAL A 161 7.91 -7.79 -0.96
C VAL A 161 8.18 -7.38 -2.41
N ALA A 162 7.45 -7.95 -3.38
CA ALA A 162 7.58 -7.56 -4.79
C ALA A 162 7.22 -6.09 -5.04
N SER A 163 6.24 -5.55 -4.31
CA SER A 163 5.80 -4.15 -4.45
C SER A 163 6.83 -3.10 -3.99
N TRP A 164 7.79 -3.50 -3.15
CA TRP A 164 8.80 -2.59 -2.60
C TRP A 164 9.77 -2.09 -3.68
N ASN A 165 9.73 -0.78 -3.97
CA ASN A 165 10.58 -0.14 -4.99
C ASN A 165 10.56 -0.86 -6.35
N SER A 166 9.38 -1.31 -6.79
CA SER A 166 9.21 -1.92 -8.10
C SER A 166 9.27 -0.85 -9.20
N GLU A 167 10.34 -0.85 -10.01
CA GLU A 167 10.50 0.05 -11.16
C GLU A 167 9.34 -0.08 -12.15
N GLY A 168 8.84 -1.30 -12.38
CA GLY A 168 7.68 -1.57 -13.23
C GLY A 168 6.33 -1.32 -12.54
N GLY A 169 6.31 -0.69 -11.36
CA GLY A 169 5.11 -0.47 -10.55
C GLY A 169 4.33 -1.76 -10.29
N ARG A 170 3.00 -1.67 -10.39
CA ARG A 170 2.06 -2.80 -10.18
C ARG A 170 2.30 -3.97 -11.13
N LYS A 171 2.63 -3.69 -12.40
CA LYS A 171 2.93 -4.74 -13.39
C LYS A 171 4.17 -5.53 -12.98
N GLY A 172 5.24 -4.82 -12.58
CA GLY A 172 6.45 -5.45 -12.04
C GLY A 172 6.19 -6.28 -10.79
N GLU A 173 5.32 -5.80 -9.88
CA GLU A 173 4.90 -6.55 -8.69
C GLU A 173 4.24 -7.89 -9.05
N LEU A 174 3.28 -7.90 -9.98
CA LEU A 174 2.56 -9.11 -10.36
C LEU A 174 3.43 -10.12 -11.10
N ILE A 175 4.32 -9.65 -12.00
CA ILE A 175 5.29 -10.52 -12.70
C ILE A 175 6.21 -11.23 -11.71
N GLN A 176 6.73 -10.50 -10.72
CA GLN A 176 7.61 -11.05 -9.70
C GLN A 176 6.87 -12.02 -8.77
N THR A 177 5.63 -11.69 -8.41
CA THR A 177 4.76 -12.57 -7.61
C THR A 177 4.52 -13.88 -8.36
N HIS A 178 4.11 -13.81 -9.62
CA HIS A 178 3.93 -14.98 -10.49
C HIS A 178 5.21 -15.81 -10.63
N TYR A 179 6.35 -15.16 -10.87
CA TYR A 179 7.63 -15.86 -10.97
C TYR A 179 7.95 -16.60 -9.67
N PHE A 180 7.77 -15.96 -8.52
CA PHE A 180 8.02 -16.60 -7.23
C PHE A 180 7.12 -17.83 -7.05
N VAL A 181 5.81 -17.69 -7.22
CA VAL A 181 4.88 -18.80 -6.93
C VAL A 181 5.03 -19.95 -7.93
N SER A 182 5.44 -19.68 -9.17
CA SER A 182 5.68 -20.75 -10.15
C SER A 182 6.91 -21.61 -9.80
N HIS A 183 7.88 -21.05 -9.10
CA HIS A 183 9.09 -21.75 -8.67
C HIS A 183 8.94 -22.42 -7.30
N PHE A 184 8.17 -21.83 -6.37
CA PHE A 184 8.10 -22.28 -4.99
C PHE A 184 6.74 -22.83 -4.53
N GLY A 185 5.64 -22.51 -5.21
CA GLY A 185 4.33 -23.10 -4.92
C GLY A 185 4.09 -24.39 -5.70
N GLU A 186 3.16 -25.24 -5.27
CA GLU A 186 2.85 -26.50 -5.96
C GLU A 186 1.86 -26.25 -7.11
N ARG A 187 2.23 -26.62 -8.34
CA ARG A 187 1.35 -26.41 -9.50
C ARG A 187 0.14 -27.34 -9.38
N ILE A 188 -1.05 -26.76 -9.36
CA ILE A 188 -2.28 -27.52 -9.29
C ILE A 188 -2.78 -27.79 -10.70
N ALA A 189 -3.21 -29.03 -10.95
CA ALA A 189 -3.85 -29.38 -12.20
C ALA A 189 -5.17 -28.61 -12.33
N ALA A 190 -5.36 -27.90 -13.44
CA ALA A 190 -6.64 -27.34 -13.81
C ALA A 190 -7.46 -28.42 -14.54
N GLY A 191 -8.72 -28.63 -14.15
CA GLY A 191 -9.62 -29.52 -14.88
C GLY A 191 -10.00 -28.94 -16.24
N ASN A 192 -10.68 -29.71 -17.08
CA ASN A 192 -11.05 -29.33 -18.46
C ASN A 192 -11.87 -28.02 -18.58
N THR A 193 -12.41 -27.53 -17.46
CA THR A 193 -13.33 -26.39 -17.41
C THR A 193 -12.66 -25.02 -17.29
N VAL A 194 -11.36 -24.99 -17.02
CA VAL A 194 -10.56 -23.79 -16.71
C VAL A 194 -9.11 -24.01 -17.14
N ASN A 195 -8.48 -23.00 -17.73
CA ASN A 195 -7.04 -22.97 -17.92
C ASN A 195 -6.47 -21.86 -17.02
N ALA A 196 -5.63 -22.21 -16.05
CA ALA A 196 -5.04 -21.27 -15.11
C ALA A 196 -3.70 -21.79 -14.58
N ASP A 197 -2.74 -20.89 -14.44
CA ASP A 197 -1.45 -21.14 -13.78
C ASP A 197 -1.61 -20.91 -12.27
N PHE A 198 -2.20 -21.90 -11.61
CA PHE A 198 -2.45 -21.88 -10.18
C PHE A 198 -1.36 -22.63 -9.41
N TYR A 199 -0.76 -21.95 -8.44
CA TYR A 199 0.30 -22.49 -7.59
C TYR A 199 -0.10 -22.37 -6.12
N LEU A 200 -0.19 -23.50 -5.44
CA LEU A 200 -0.62 -23.56 -4.05
C LEU A 200 0.59 -23.41 -3.12
N LEU A 201 0.50 -22.47 -2.20
CA LEU A 201 1.45 -22.25 -1.11
C LEU A 201 0.92 -22.86 0.19
N PRO A 202 1.77 -23.14 1.20
CA PRO A 202 1.29 -23.53 2.52
C PRO A 202 0.38 -22.45 3.10
N THR A 203 -0.54 -22.86 3.98
CA THR A 203 -1.26 -21.86 4.80
C THR A 203 -0.30 -21.13 5.74
N MET A 204 -0.70 -19.96 6.23
CA MET A 204 0.11 -19.23 7.20
C MET A 204 0.38 -20.07 8.46
N GLY A 205 -0.60 -20.84 8.92
CA GLY A 205 -0.45 -21.73 10.08
C GLY A 205 0.58 -22.83 9.86
N GLU A 206 0.55 -23.51 8.70
CA GLU A 206 1.57 -24.50 8.33
C GLU A 206 2.96 -23.87 8.21
N PHE A 207 3.04 -22.68 7.60
CA PHE A 207 4.28 -21.93 7.43
C PHE A 207 4.87 -21.49 8.78
N GLN A 208 4.07 -21.07 9.75
CA GLN A 208 4.55 -20.63 11.07
C GLN A 208 4.79 -21.77 12.07
N ASP A 209 4.33 -23.00 11.80
CA ASP A 209 4.62 -24.17 12.64
C ASP A 209 6.01 -24.72 12.31
N GLU A 210 7.02 -24.34 13.11
CA GLU A 210 8.39 -24.82 12.96
C GLU A 210 8.54 -26.34 12.92
N THR A 211 7.62 -27.07 13.58
CA THR A 211 7.65 -28.54 13.62
C THR A 211 7.12 -29.14 12.33
N ASN A 212 6.35 -28.40 11.53
CA ASN A 212 5.81 -28.85 10.25
C ASN A 212 6.93 -28.84 9.19
N PRO A 213 7.37 -29.98 8.66
CA PRO A 213 8.44 -30.05 7.67
C PRO A 213 8.05 -29.52 6.28
N LEU A 214 6.79 -29.10 6.10
CA LEU A 214 6.24 -28.61 4.83
C LEU A 214 6.38 -29.65 3.70
N HIS A 215 6.23 -30.94 4.02
CA HIS A 215 6.37 -32.04 3.04
C HIS A 215 5.36 -31.98 1.89
N LEU A 216 4.21 -31.32 2.10
CA LEU A 216 3.22 -31.07 1.04
C LEU A 216 3.67 -29.98 0.06
N PHE A 217 4.69 -29.20 0.42
CA PHE A 217 5.20 -28.04 -0.33
C PHE A 217 6.73 -28.11 -0.42
N PRO A 218 7.31 -29.18 -1.01
CA PRO A 218 8.75 -29.43 -0.97
C PRO A 218 9.59 -28.27 -1.50
N ARG A 219 9.16 -27.58 -2.56
CA ARG A 219 9.90 -26.43 -3.11
C ARG A 219 9.90 -25.23 -2.17
N PHE A 220 8.78 -25.00 -1.48
CA PHE A 220 8.70 -23.98 -0.44
C PHE A 220 9.53 -24.37 0.80
N ALA A 221 9.53 -25.65 1.19
CA ALA A 221 10.34 -26.16 2.29
C ALA A 221 11.84 -25.93 2.05
N GLU A 222 12.32 -26.18 0.83
CA GLU A 222 13.70 -25.86 0.41
C GLU A 222 14.01 -24.37 0.54
N LEU A 223 13.07 -23.49 0.14
CA LEU A 223 13.21 -22.05 0.30
C LEU A 223 13.30 -21.63 1.78
N ILE A 224 12.50 -22.22 2.66
CA ILE A 224 12.58 -21.94 4.11
C ILE A 224 13.92 -22.40 4.70
N GLY A 225 14.41 -23.57 4.28
CA GLY A 225 15.75 -24.02 4.64
C GLY A 225 16.84 -23.04 4.15
N ALA A 226 16.71 -22.55 2.92
CA ALA A 226 17.62 -21.55 2.37
C ALA A 226 17.56 -20.20 3.08
N ALA A 227 16.37 -19.71 3.42
CA ALA A 227 16.17 -18.50 4.21
C ALA A 227 16.83 -18.62 5.59
N SER A 228 16.70 -19.78 6.23
CA SER A 228 17.34 -20.07 7.52
C SER A 228 18.86 -20.10 7.43
N ALA A 229 19.41 -20.77 6.42
CA ALA A 229 20.87 -20.80 6.18
C ALA A 229 21.43 -19.39 5.88
N PHE A 230 20.69 -18.59 5.09
CA PHE A 230 21.03 -17.20 4.82
C PHE A 230 21.03 -16.37 6.10
N ALA A 231 19.96 -16.44 6.89
CA ALA A 231 19.83 -15.68 8.14
C ALA A 231 20.93 -16.04 9.15
N ALA A 232 21.22 -17.34 9.34
CA ALA A 232 22.28 -17.79 10.24
C ALA A 232 23.67 -17.26 9.86
N SER A 233 23.92 -17.02 8.56
CA SER A 233 25.23 -16.59 8.06
C SER A 233 25.36 -15.05 7.94
N HIS A 234 24.25 -14.34 7.71
CA HIS A 234 24.29 -12.93 7.32
C HIS A 234 23.41 -12.02 8.16
N CYS A 235 22.57 -12.55 9.04
CA CYS A 235 21.66 -11.75 9.83
C CYS A 235 21.99 -11.85 11.32
N THR A 236 21.72 -10.76 12.04
CA THR A 236 21.62 -10.76 13.49
C THR A 236 20.17 -10.52 13.89
N GLU A 237 19.81 -10.86 15.12
CA GLU A 237 18.50 -10.52 15.66
C GLU A 237 18.50 -9.09 16.20
N LYS A 238 17.48 -8.32 15.85
CA LYS A 238 17.18 -7.02 16.43
C LYS A 238 15.85 -7.09 17.17
N LYS A 239 15.87 -6.79 18.47
CA LYS A 239 14.66 -6.65 19.28
C LYS A 239 14.05 -5.28 19.02
N VAL A 240 12.73 -5.24 18.81
CA VAL A 240 11.92 -4.03 18.62
C VAL A 240 10.65 -4.20 19.44
N GLY A 241 10.56 -3.51 20.58
CA GLY A 241 9.52 -3.77 21.58
C GLY A 241 9.53 -5.24 22.06
N ALA A 242 8.39 -5.92 21.97
CA ALA A 242 8.25 -7.35 22.28
C ALA A 242 8.61 -8.27 21.10
N ALA A 243 8.74 -7.72 19.89
CA ALA A 243 9.03 -8.45 18.68
C ALA A 243 10.55 -8.55 18.41
N LYS A 244 10.90 -9.46 17.52
CA LYS A 244 12.24 -9.62 16.96
C LYS A 244 12.18 -9.51 15.43
N PHE A 245 13.27 -9.05 14.84
CA PHE A 245 13.42 -8.96 13.40
C PHE A 245 14.85 -9.35 13.01
N SER A 246 15.01 -10.00 11.87
CA SER A 246 16.33 -10.19 11.26
C SER A 246 16.88 -8.85 10.80
N SER A 247 18.17 -8.65 11.03
CA SER A 247 18.95 -7.48 10.62
C SER A 247 20.14 -7.92 9.79
N PHE A 248 20.13 -7.59 8.50
CA PHE A 248 21.20 -7.96 7.59
C PHE A 248 22.53 -7.27 7.96
N ASN A 249 23.59 -8.04 8.15
CA ASN A 249 24.92 -7.54 8.46
C ASN A 249 25.55 -6.89 7.21
N ARG A 250 25.62 -5.56 7.24
CA ARG A 250 26.02 -4.72 6.11
C ARG A 250 27.52 -4.77 5.79
N ALA A 251 28.37 -5.12 6.75
CA ALA A 251 29.80 -4.84 6.71
C ALA A 251 30.56 -5.58 5.59
N ALA A 252 30.09 -6.76 5.16
CA ALA A 252 30.72 -7.53 4.08
C ALA A 252 29.97 -7.47 2.73
N ALA A 253 28.76 -6.89 2.72
CA ALA A 253 27.82 -7.01 1.61
C ALA A 253 27.56 -5.69 0.89
N LEU A 254 28.03 -4.55 1.39
CA LEU A 254 27.87 -3.25 0.74
C LEU A 254 29.19 -2.73 0.14
N HIS A 255 29.14 -2.18 -1.07
CA HIS A 255 30.19 -1.37 -1.66
C HIS A 255 29.60 0.00 -2.04
N GLY A 256 30.07 1.09 -1.42
CA GLY A 256 29.51 2.43 -1.66
C GLY A 256 28.03 2.58 -1.29
N GLY A 257 27.55 1.86 -0.27
CA GLY A 257 26.15 1.90 0.18
C GLY A 257 25.17 1.05 -0.65
N LYS A 258 25.62 0.45 -1.76
CA LYS A 258 24.83 -0.50 -2.57
C LYS A 258 25.24 -1.94 -2.26
N LEU A 259 24.29 -2.87 -2.29
CA LEU A 259 24.59 -4.29 -2.14
C LEU A 259 25.53 -4.74 -3.26
N ASN A 260 26.64 -5.36 -2.88
CA ASN A 260 27.55 -6.04 -3.78
C ASN A 260 26.90 -7.37 -4.22
N THR A 261 26.23 -7.33 -5.37
CA THR A 261 25.55 -8.49 -5.96
C THR A 261 26.52 -9.63 -6.28
N ALA A 262 27.80 -9.33 -6.54
CA ALA A 262 28.81 -10.38 -6.77
C ALA A 262 29.07 -11.19 -5.50
N ASN A 263 29.20 -10.54 -4.34
CA ASN A 263 29.37 -11.23 -3.06
C ASN A 263 28.16 -12.10 -2.71
N VAL A 264 26.94 -11.58 -2.91
CA VAL A 264 25.71 -12.33 -2.67
C VAL A 264 25.60 -13.54 -3.61
N ARG A 265 25.94 -13.38 -4.88
CA ARG A 265 25.97 -14.50 -5.84
C ARG A 265 27.07 -15.51 -5.52
N ALA A 266 28.23 -15.07 -5.06
CA ALA A 266 29.31 -15.96 -4.62
C ALA A 266 28.86 -16.79 -3.42
N PHE A 267 28.18 -16.17 -2.43
CA PHE A 267 27.57 -16.90 -1.32
C PHE A 267 26.58 -17.95 -1.82
N TYR A 268 25.66 -17.59 -2.73
CA TYR A 268 24.70 -18.54 -3.29
C TYR A 268 25.40 -19.71 -3.99
N ALA A 269 26.43 -19.44 -4.80
CA ALA A 269 27.18 -20.44 -5.52
C ALA A 269 27.90 -21.44 -4.59
N ALA A 270 28.35 -20.98 -3.42
CA ALA A 270 29.01 -21.78 -2.40
C ALA A 270 28.06 -22.69 -1.60
N GLN A 271 26.74 -22.48 -1.68
CA GLN A 271 25.77 -23.35 -1.02
C GLN A 271 25.63 -24.69 -1.76
N PRO A 272 25.34 -25.78 -1.04
CA PRO A 272 25.01 -27.05 -1.69
C PRO A 272 23.65 -26.96 -2.43
N PRO A 273 23.44 -27.73 -3.51
CA PRO A 273 22.08 -28.08 -3.95
C PRO A 273 21.36 -28.83 -2.82
N PRO A 274 20.08 -28.58 -2.47
CA PRO A 274 19.07 -27.72 -3.12
C PRO A 274 19.07 -26.24 -2.70
N THR A 275 19.72 -25.89 -1.58
CA THR A 275 19.77 -24.51 -1.04
C THR A 275 20.22 -23.47 -2.08
N ARG A 276 21.26 -23.78 -2.86
CA ARG A 276 21.74 -22.91 -3.94
C ARG A 276 20.66 -22.58 -4.97
N ARG A 277 19.85 -23.58 -5.36
CA ARG A 277 18.75 -23.39 -6.32
C ARG A 277 17.71 -22.44 -5.73
N ALA A 278 17.26 -22.71 -4.50
CA ALA A 278 16.25 -21.88 -3.87
C ALA A 278 16.70 -20.40 -3.68
N LEU A 279 17.95 -20.16 -3.29
CA LEU A 279 18.51 -18.81 -3.19
C LEU A 279 18.57 -18.12 -4.56
N THR A 280 18.97 -18.84 -5.60
CA THR A 280 19.07 -18.31 -6.96
C THR A 280 17.70 -17.96 -7.54
N GLU A 281 16.70 -18.83 -7.34
CA GLU A 281 15.35 -18.55 -7.84
C GLU A 281 14.64 -17.45 -7.05
N ASN A 282 14.88 -17.34 -5.74
CA ASN A 282 14.41 -16.19 -4.96
C ASN A 282 15.04 -14.87 -5.48
N TYR A 283 16.33 -14.90 -5.83
CA TYR A 283 16.99 -13.75 -6.43
C TYR A 283 16.43 -13.38 -7.81
N ASN A 284 16.16 -14.38 -8.67
CA ASN A 284 15.52 -14.17 -9.96
C ASN A 284 14.10 -13.62 -9.82
N ALA A 285 13.31 -14.17 -8.89
CA ALA A 285 11.91 -13.80 -8.67
C ALA A 285 11.73 -12.30 -8.39
N PHE A 286 12.68 -11.65 -7.71
CA PHE A 286 12.59 -10.22 -7.39
C PHE A 286 13.48 -9.34 -8.29
N ASN A 287 13.51 -9.68 -9.58
CA ASN A 287 14.23 -8.97 -10.67
C ASN A 287 15.73 -8.79 -10.41
N ARG A 288 16.37 -9.74 -9.72
CA ARG A 288 17.81 -9.65 -9.38
C ARG A 288 18.16 -8.32 -8.68
N GLY A 289 17.17 -7.71 -8.04
CA GLY A 289 17.31 -6.44 -7.34
C GLY A 289 18.10 -6.63 -6.05
N THR A 290 18.69 -5.56 -5.55
CA THR A 290 19.59 -5.64 -4.39
C THR A 290 18.87 -5.82 -3.06
N HIS A 291 17.67 -5.26 -2.89
CA HIS A 291 17.02 -5.24 -1.58
C HIS A 291 15.96 -6.34 -1.41
N ARG A 292 15.05 -6.50 -2.38
CA ARG A 292 13.88 -7.39 -2.27
C ARG A 292 14.21 -8.87 -2.02
N PRO A 293 15.17 -9.52 -2.71
CA PRO A 293 15.52 -10.91 -2.41
C PRO A 293 15.98 -11.12 -0.96
N ILE A 294 16.75 -10.17 -0.41
CA ILE A 294 17.22 -10.24 0.98
C ILE A 294 16.05 -10.02 1.94
N LEU A 295 15.21 -9.02 1.68
CA LEU A 295 14.00 -8.77 2.45
C LEU A 295 13.08 -10.01 2.48
N ALA A 296 12.89 -10.68 1.34
CA ALA A 296 12.11 -11.91 1.25
C ALA A 296 12.66 -13.00 2.18
N LEU A 297 13.97 -13.29 2.11
CA LEU A 297 14.61 -14.30 2.95
C LEU A 297 14.50 -13.96 4.45
N MET A 298 14.72 -12.70 4.82
CA MET A 298 14.58 -12.26 6.21
C MET A 298 13.14 -12.37 6.71
N MET A 299 12.15 -11.93 5.94
CA MET A 299 10.73 -12.03 6.32
C MET A 299 10.29 -13.49 6.42
N LEU A 300 10.71 -14.36 5.50
CA LEU A 300 10.41 -15.78 5.54
C LEU A 300 11.01 -16.44 6.79
N HIS A 301 12.25 -16.11 7.13
CA HIS A 301 12.89 -16.58 8.35
C HIS A 301 12.17 -16.08 9.61
N ASP A 302 11.91 -14.78 9.70
CA ASP A 302 11.30 -14.16 10.89
C ASP A 302 9.90 -14.70 11.17
N LEU A 303 9.09 -14.85 10.13
CA LEU A 303 7.73 -15.37 10.24
C LEU A 303 7.71 -16.87 10.56
N ARG A 304 8.62 -17.65 9.96
CA ARG A 304 8.80 -19.07 10.31
C ARG A 304 9.16 -19.23 11.78
N ARG A 305 10.03 -18.36 12.29
CA ARG A 305 10.49 -18.36 13.69
C ARG A 305 9.52 -17.70 14.67
N ARG A 306 8.41 -17.17 14.18
CA ARG A 306 7.44 -16.36 14.95
C ARG A 306 8.11 -15.24 15.73
N TYR A 307 9.14 -14.63 15.16
CA TYR A 307 9.84 -13.49 15.75
C TYR A 307 8.92 -12.28 15.90
N TRP A 308 7.90 -12.19 15.05
CA TRP A 308 6.79 -11.27 15.17
C TRP A 308 5.52 -11.90 14.55
N ASP A 309 4.37 -11.40 14.96
CA ASP A 309 3.06 -11.81 14.46
C ASP A 309 2.44 -10.66 13.65
N PRO A 310 2.21 -10.84 12.34
CA PRO A 310 1.58 -9.83 11.49
C PRO A 310 0.20 -9.37 11.94
N SER A 311 -0.54 -10.23 12.65
CA SER A 311 -1.89 -9.92 13.15
C SER A 311 -1.88 -9.16 14.48
N ALA A 312 -0.75 -9.15 15.19
CA ALA A 312 -0.61 -8.56 16.53
C ALA A 312 0.15 -7.22 16.52
N LEU A 313 0.20 -6.53 15.38
CA LEU A 313 0.75 -5.19 15.31
C LEU A 313 -0.08 -4.22 16.16
N THR A 314 0.61 -3.42 16.98
CA THR A 314 0.03 -2.38 17.83
C THR A 314 0.56 -1.01 17.41
N PRO A 315 -0.12 0.10 17.74
CA PRO A 315 0.41 1.44 17.44
C PRO A 315 1.85 1.66 17.92
N ALA A 316 2.19 1.16 19.11
CA ALA A 316 3.54 1.25 19.66
C ALA A 316 4.56 0.45 18.83
N LEU A 317 4.20 -0.76 18.41
CA LEU A 317 5.09 -1.59 17.58
C LEU A 317 5.25 -1.01 16.17
N CYS A 318 4.18 -0.50 15.56
CA CYS A 318 4.25 0.20 14.26
C CYS A 318 5.22 1.39 14.32
N ALA A 319 5.10 2.25 15.33
CA ALA A 319 6.04 3.35 15.54
C ALA A 319 7.48 2.86 15.72
N ALA A 320 7.68 1.83 16.56
CA ALA A 320 9.00 1.26 16.83
C ALA A 320 9.63 0.65 15.56
N VAL A 321 8.85 0.03 14.69
CA VAL A 321 9.31 -0.53 13.41
C VAL A 321 9.92 0.57 12.51
N TYR A 322 9.31 1.74 12.41
CA TYR A 322 9.87 2.88 11.66
C TYR A 322 11.14 3.47 12.29
N ILE A 323 11.21 3.48 13.62
CA ILE A 323 12.30 4.10 14.39
C ILE A 323 13.53 3.19 14.47
N GLU A 324 13.30 1.92 14.77
CA GLU A 324 14.34 0.98 15.20
C GLU A 324 14.85 0.12 14.05
N LEU A 325 14.07 -0.16 13.00
CA LEU A 325 14.55 -1.01 11.90
C LEU A 325 15.40 -0.28 10.85
N GLN A 326 15.70 1.00 11.06
CA GLN A 326 16.61 1.74 10.17
C GLN A 326 17.96 1.02 10.04
N GLY A 327 18.39 0.82 8.79
CA GLY A 327 19.67 0.17 8.46
C GLY A 327 19.66 -1.36 8.49
N THR A 328 18.56 -2.02 8.85
CA THR A 328 18.49 -3.49 8.99
C THR A 328 18.20 -4.25 7.70
N PHE A 329 17.89 -3.55 6.59
CA PHE A 329 17.27 -4.07 5.37
C PHE A 329 15.81 -4.54 5.53
N GLN A 330 15.20 -4.47 6.71
CA GLN A 330 13.75 -4.59 6.81
C GLN A 330 13.07 -3.36 6.21
N SER A 331 11.84 -3.53 5.72
CA SER A 331 11.02 -2.41 5.22
C SER A 331 9.82 -2.20 6.13
N PRO A 332 9.79 -1.12 6.93
CA PRO A 332 8.63 -0.73 7.74
C PRO A 332 7.32 -0.69 6.93
N LYS A 333 7.40 -0.10 5.71
CA LYS A 333 6.27 -0.06 4.78
C LYS A 333 5.75 -1.46 4.47
N VAL A 334 6.62 -2.42 4.13
CA VAL A 334 6.19 -3.78 3.75
C VAL A 334 5.61 -4.52 4.95
N ILE A 335 6.21 -4.39 6.14
CA ILE A 335 5.72 -5.03 7.37
C ILE A 335 4.29 -4.56 7.69
N GLU A 336 4.07 -3.25 7.67
CA GLU A 336 2.75 -2.69 7.98
C GLU A 336 1.73 -2.93 6.85
N LEU A 337 2.16 -2.92 5.59
CA LEU A 337 1.31 -3.25 4.45
C LEU A 337 0.84 -4.70 4.51
N TYR A 338 1.73 -5.60 4.91
CA TYR A 338 1.44 -7.01 5.10
C TYR A 338 0.44 -7.24 6.24
N GLY A 339 0.67 -6.66 7.42
CA GLY A 339 -0.27 -6.72 8.53
C GLY A 339 -1.65 -6.16 8.17
N GLN A 340 -1.68 -5.00 7.49
CA GLN A 340 -2.92 -4.35 7.08
C GLN A 340 -3.71 -5.20 6.06
N GLN A 341 -3.07 -5.66 4.99
CA GLN A 341 -3.78 -6.26 3.84
C GLN A 341 -3.97 -7.78 3.90
N CYS A 342 -3.15 -8.49 4.68
CA CYS A 342 -3.30 -9.94 4.86
C CYS A 342 -4.03 -10.30 6.16
N PHE A 343 -3.98 -9.43 7.17
CA PHE A 343 -4.51 -9.71 8.50
C PHE A 343 -5.53 -8.69 9.00
N GLY A 344 -5.80 -7.62 8.25
CA GLY A 344 -6.81 -6.63 8.60
C GLY A 344 -6.41 -5.72 9.77
N VAL A 345 -5.11 -5.58 10.06
CA VAL A 345 -4.63 -4.73 11.15
C VAL A 345 -5.03 -3.27 10.90
N ARG A 346 -5.87 -2.73 11.79
CA ARG A 346 -6.46 -1.39 11.66
C ARG A 346 -5.48 -0.26 12.00
N CYS A 347 -4.49 -0.49 12.85
CA CYS A 347 -3.54 0.56 13.26
C CYS A 347 -2.31 0.67 12.36
N ALA A 348 -2.12 -0.26 11.42
CA ALA A 348 -0.95 -0.27 10.55
C ALA A 348 -1.06 0.83 9.47
N LEU A 349 -0.03 1.66 9.35
CA LEU A 349 0.12 2.76 8.40
C LEU A 349 1.34 2.52 7.50
N PRO A 350 1.16 1.92 6.30
CA PRO A 350 2.23 1.84 5.32
C PRO A 350 2.58 3.23 4.77
N ILE A 351 3.60 3.87 5.34
CA ILE A 351 4.08 5.20 4.92
C ILE A 351 4.98 5.05 3.69
N ASP A 352 4.51 5.60 2.57
CA ASP A 352 5.32 5.87 1.38
C ASP A 352 5.37 7.38 1.10
N ASN A 353 6.00 7.78 -0.01
CA ASN A 353 6.14 9.20 -0.35
C ASN A 353 4.80 9.93 -0.44
N TRP A 354 3.71 9.28 -0.86
CA TRP A 354 2.40 9.92 -0.97
C TRP A 354 1.75 10.07 0.39
N VAL A 355 1.80 9.04 1.23
CA VAL A 355 1.29 9.10 2.61
C VAL A 355 2.08 10.12 3.43
N GLU A 356 3.41 10.10 3.36
CA GLU A 356 4.27 11.08 4.03
C GLU A 356 3.97 12.50 3.57
N THR A 357 3.78 12.69 2.27
CA THR A 357 3.41 13.99 1.71
C THR A 357 2.04 14.46 2.18
N PHE A 358 1.05 13.57 2.20
CA PHE A 358 -0.28 13.88 2.70
C PHE A 358 -0.23 14.27 4.18
N LEU A 359 0.54 13.55 4.99
CA LEU A 359 0.74 13.93 6.39
C LEU A 359 1.41 15.31 6.49
N ALA A 360 2.49 15.54 5.74
CA ALA A 360 3.27 16.77 5.84
C ALA A 360 2.57 18.02 5.31
N ARG A 361 1.73 17.89 4.27
CA ARG A 361 1.18 19.04 3.52
C ARG A 361 -0.26 19.36 3.92
N PRO A 362 -1.30 18.58 3.57
CA PRO A 362 -2.66 18.91 3.94
C PRO A 362 -2.94 18.69 5.45
N VAL A 363 -2.36 17.66 6.08
CA VAL A 363 -2.53 17.45 7.54
C VAL A 363 -1.63 18.36 8.37
N GLY A 364 -0.46 18.74 7.84
CA GLY A 364 0.50 19.63 8.52
C GLY A 364 1.41 18.93 9.53
N PHE A 365 1.50 17.60 9.49
CA PHE A 365 2.31 16.77 10.39
C PHE A 365 3.55 16.23 9.70
N LYS A 366 4.74 16.70 10.10
CA LYS A 366 6.00 16.33 9.45
C LYS A 366 6.74 15.22 10.21
N LEU A 367 7.16 14.18 9.49
CA LEU A 367 7.94 13.06 10.03
C LEU A 367 9.45 13.37 10.04
N LYS A 368 9.86 14.35 10.85
CA LYS A 368 11.26 14.81 10.89
C LYS A 368 12.14 14.09 11.90
N ALA A 369 11.56 13.61 12.99
CA ALA A 369 12.29 13.03 14.11
C ALA A 369 11.65 11.71 14.55
N LYS A 370 12.39 10.88 15.28
CA LYS A 370 11.91 9.57 15.76
C LYS A 370 10.62 9.71 16.59
N GLU A 371 10.55 10.76 17.41
CA GLU A 371 9.41 11.10 18.25
C GLU A 371 8.15 11.42 17.44
N SER A 372 8.31 11.83 16.17
CA SER A 372 7.17 12.12 15.29
C SER A 372 6.38 10.85 14.93
N TYR A 373 7.05 9.70 14.83
CA TYR A 373 6.37 8.43 14.56
C TYR A 373 5.53 7.97 15.77
N ALA A 374 6.07 8.07 16.99
CA ALA A 374 5.30 7.74 18.19
C ALA A 374 4.04 8.60 18.30
N LYS A 375 4.17 9.93 18.14
CA LYS A 375 3.03 10.86 18.13
C LYS A 375 2.01 10.54 17.05
N LEU A 376 2.46 10.17 15.84
CA LEU A 376 1.59 9.78 14.74
C LEU A 376 0.73 8.56 15.12
N PHE A 377 1.36 7.46 15.52
CA PHE A 377 0.64 6.22 15.83
C PHE A 377 -0.21 6.33 17.10
N GLU A 378 0.19 7.14 18.07
CA GLU A 378 -0.64 7.46 19.24
C GLU A 378 -1.89 8.27 18.90
N ALA A 379 -1.93 8.96 17.76
CA ALA A 379 -3.05 9.78 17.36
C ALA A 379 -4.20 8.96 16.74
N SER A 380 -3.99 7.69 16.37
CA SER A 380 -5.08 6.87 15.80
C SER A 380 -4.85 5.36 15.95
N GLY A 381 -5.92 4.65 16.31
CA GLY A 381 -5.98 3.18 16.23
C GLY A 381 -6.46 2.64 14.88
N VAL A 382 -6.83 3.52 13.93
CA VAL A 382 -7.46 3.15 12.65
C VAL A 382 -6.69 3.67 11.43
N TRP A 383 -5.38 3.88 11.59
CA TRP A 383 -4.53 4.38 10.51
C TRP A 383 -4.61 3.59 9.20
N GLY A 384 -4.79 2.27 9.26
CA GLY A 384 -4.92 1.45 8.05
C GLY A 384 -6.14 1.81 7.22
N ARG A 385 -7.19 2.33 7.84
CA ARG A 385 -8.39 2.80 7.15
C ARG A 385 -8.23 4.23 6.65
N VAL A 386 -7.58 5.08 7.44
CA VAL A 386 -7.19 6.43 7.03
C VAL A 386 -6.25 6.38 5.82
N GLU A 387 -5.31 5.44 5.80
CA GLU A 387 -4.39 5.23 4.69
C GLU A 387 -5.12 4.90 3.40
N ARG A 388 -6.19 4.09 3.44
CA ARG A 388 -7.00 3.82 2.23
C ARG A 388 -7.62 5.07 1.64
N LEU A 389 -8.17 5.94 2.49
CA LEU A 389 -8.69 7.23 2.04
C LEU A 389 -7.58 8.10 1.44
N ILE A 390 -6.43 8.20 2.12
CA ILE A 390 -5.27 8.95 1.63
C ILE A 390 -4.81 8.42 0.27
N TRP A 391 -4.77 7.10 0.13
CA TRP A 391 -4.28 6.43 -1.07
C TRP A 391 -5.22 6.67 -2.25
N VAL A 392 -6.54 6.47 -2.10
CA VAL A 392 -7.49 6.73 -3.20
C VAL A 392 -7.49 8.22 -3.58
N ALA A 393 -7.41 9.13 -2.59
CA ALA A 393 -7.35 10.56 -2.86
C ALA A 393 -6.07 10.95 -3.63
N SER A 394 -4.91 10.44 -3.20
CA SER A 394 -3.62 10.72 -3.84
C SER A 394 -3.50 10.07 -5.23
N GLN A 395 -3.99 8.83 -5.40
CA GLN A 395 -3.98 8.17 -6.70
C GLN A 395 -4.92 8.86 -7.69
N ALA A 396 -6.14 9.20 -7.27
CA ALA A 396 -7.09 9.92 -8.11
C ALA A 396 -6.48 11.25 -8.61
N ARG A 397 -5.74 11.95 -7.74
CA ARG A 397 -4.99 13.15 -8.12
C ARG A 397 -3.83 12.88 -9.08
N LYS A 398 -3.09 11.79 -8.87
CA LYS A 398 -1.95 11.38 -9.70
C LYS A 398 -2.35 11.09 -11.15
N VAL A 399 -3.49 10.42 -11.34
CA VAL A 399 -3.96 9.97 -12.66
C VAL A 399 -4.96 10.93 -13.30
N HIS A 400 -5.14 12.12 -12.73
CA HIS A 400 -6.13 13.10 -13.22
C HIS A 400 -7.55 12.53 -13.31
N SER A 401 -7.91 11.67 -12.37
CA SER A 401 -9.26 11.11 -12.29
C SER A 401 -10.27 12.23 -12.05
N SER A 402 -11.40 12.18 -12.77
CA SER A 402 -12.53 13.09 -12.54
C SER A 402 -13.05 13.02 -11.11
N VAL A 403 -12.87 11.88 -10.43
CA VAL A 403 -13.26 11.68 -9.02
C VAL A 403 -12.45 12.57 -8.06
N ALA A 404 -11.23 12.96 -8.42
CA ALA A 404 -10.44 13.87 -7.58
C ALA A 404 -10.86 15.34 -7.73
N ALA A 405 -11.62 15.71 -8.77
CA ALA A 405 -11.94 17.09 -9.11
C ALA A 405 -10.74 18.04 -8.85
N ASP A 406 -10.93 19.02 -7.94
CA ASP A 406 -9.92 20.00 -7.55
C ASP A 406 -9.38 19.83 -6.13
N VAL A 407 -9.30 18.60 -5.65
CA VAL A 407 -8.80 18.34 -4.29
C VAL A 407 -7.27 18.22 -4.27
N LEU A 408 -6.66 18.62 -3.15
CA LEU A 408 -5.27 18.31 -2.77
C LEU A 408 -4.19 18.69 -3.80
N TRP A 409 -4.32 19.82 -4.51
CA TRP A 409 -3.29 20.29 -5.46
C TRP A 409 -1.87 20.36 -4.88
N CYS A 410 -1.75 20.56 -3.57
CA CYS A 410 -0.49 20.61 -2.83
C CYS A 410 0.28 19.28 -2.75
N VAL A 411 -0.34 18.13 -3.04
CA VAL A 411 0.34 16.81 -3.02
C VAL A 411 0.90 16.40 -4.38
N ARG A 412 0.68 17.20 -5.44
CA ARG A 412 1.21 16.92 -6.78
C ARG A 412 2.68 17.32 -6.89
N PHE A 413 3.41 16.62 -7.75
CA PHE A 413 4.73 17.08 -8.20
C PHE A 413 4.61 18.40 -8.95
N GLY A 414 5.55 19.31 -8.73
CA GLY A 414 5.47 20.64 -9.30
C GLY A 414 6.74 21.47 -9.33
N GLY A 415 7.91 20.84 -9.50
CA GLY A 415 9.12 21.55 -9.91
C GLY A 415 9.96 20.79 -10.94
N PRO A 416 10.97 21.44 -11.54
CA PRO A 416 11.84 20.86 -12.57
C PRO A 416 12.65 19.66 -12.05
N GLU A 417 12.83 19.57 -10.74
CA GLU A 417 13.50 18.44 -10.06
C GLU A 417 12.53 17.36 -9.56
N GLY A 418 11.23 17.45 -9.90
CA GLY A 418 10.22 16.52 -9.42
C GLY A 418 9.87 16.72 -7.94
N ASP A 419 10.06 17.93 -7.41
CA ASP A 419 9.67 18.28 -6.05
C ASP A 419 8.15 18.33 -5.89
N ILE A 420 7.67 18.09 -4.67
CA ILE A 420 6.26 18.18 -4.34
C ILE A 420 5.89 19.62 -4.02
N ARG A 421 4.80 20.12 -4.63
CA ARG A 421 4.35 21.52 -4.54
C ARG A 421 4.24 22.00 -3.09
N GLY A 422 3.60 21.22 -2.23
CA GLY A 422 3.24 21.65 -0.89
C GLY A 422 2.15 22.72 -0.88
N ALA A 423 1.63 23.04 0.32
CA ALA A 423 0.64 24.09 0.47
C ALA A 423 1.26 25.45 0.17
N ASN A 424 0.67 26.17 -0.78
CA ASN A 424 1.15 27.47 -1.26
C ASN A 424 -0.02 28.30 -1.84
N PRO A 425 0.15 29.61 -2.09
CA PRO A 425 -0.91 30.47 -2.62
C PRO A 425 -1.57 29.95 -3.90
N LEU A 426 -0.77 29.50 -4.88
CA LEU A 426 -1.28 29.03 -6.16
C LEU A 426 -2.06 27.72 -6.02
N SER A 427 -1.48 26.71 -5.37
CA SER A 427 -2.13 25.41 -5.17
C SER A 427 -3.37 25.50 -4.28
N CYS A 428 -3.35 26.34 -3.25
CA CYS A 428 -4.51 26.55 -2.38
C CYS A 428 -5.63 27.33 -3.10
N LYS A 429 -5.32 28.28 -3.99
CA LYS A 429 -6.32 29.01 -4.77
C LYS A 429 -7.21 28.08 -5.59
N ILE A 430 -6.58 27.17 -6.32
CA ILE A 430 -7.27 26.22 -7.22
C ILE A 430 -7.81 24.99 -6.51
N CYS A 431 -7.49 24.80 -5.22
CA CYS A 431 -8.08 23.75 -4.42
C CYS A 431 -9.57 24.01 -4.16
N LEU A 432 -10.38 22.95 -4.26
CA LEU A 432 -11.81 22.99 -4.01
C LEU A 432 -12.07 23.68 -2.67
N LYS A 433 -12.96 24.68 -2.68
CA LYS A 433 -13.21 25.53 -1.51
C LYS A 433 -13.60 24.72 -0.28
N ALA A 434 -14.48 23.72 -0.42
CA ALA A 434 -14.91 22.86 0.68
C ALA A 434 -13.71 22.15 1.36
N ILE A 435 -12.77 21.63 0.58
CA ILE A 435 -11.53 21.02 1.08
C ILE A 435 -10.62 22.07 1.71
N ARG A 436 -10.40 23.20 1.01
CA ARG A 436 -9.51 24.27 1.49
C ARG A 436 -9.94 24.80 2.85
N ASP A 437 -11.23 25.06 3.03
CA ASP A 437 -11.77 25.70 4.24
C ASP A 437 -11.58 24.84 5.49
N VAL A 438 -11.43 23.51 5.33
CA VAL A 438 -11.20 22.57 6.44
C VAL A 438 -9.77 22.04 6.50
N CYS A 439 -8.87 22.46 5.60
CA CYS A 439 -7.52 21.92 5.47
C CYS A 439 -6.55 22.56 6.47
N PRO A 440 -5.96 21.78 7.41
CA PRO A 440 -4.95 22.30 8.34
C PRO A 440 -3.74 22.92 7.63
N GLY A 441 -3.30 22.34 6.52
CA GLY A 441 -2.20 22.86 5.71
C GLY A 441 -2.46 24.27 5.17
N PHE A 442 -3.69 24.55 4.73
CA PHE A 442 -4.08 25.90 4.31
C PHE A 442 -4.16 26.85 5.51
N ALA A 443 -4.81 26.41 6.60
CA ALA A 443 -4.93 27.22 7.81
C ALA A 443 -3.56 27.67 8.35
N ALA A 444 -2.52 26.84 8.23
CA ALA A 444 -1.16 27.15 8.67
C ALA A 444 -0.41 28.17 7.78
N ILE A 445 -0.92 28.46 6.58
CA ILE A 445 -0.30 29.40 5.65
C ILE A 445 -1.16 30.62 5.33
N LYS A 446 -2.46 30.61 5.68
CA LYS A 446 -3.43 31.63 5.25
C LYS A 446 -2.99 33.07 5.57
N ASP A 447 -2.33 33.28 6.71
CA ASP A 447 -1.92 34.60 7.20
C ASP A 447 -0.46 34.95 6.82
N ARG A 448 0.22 34.10 6.05
CA ARG A 448 1.60 34.34 5.64
C ARG A 448 1.65 35.34 4.50
N GLU A 449 2.71 36.15 4.50
CA GLU A 449 2.93 37.18 3.49
C GLU A 449 3.24 36.59 2.11
N VAL A 450 2.72 37.26 1.08
CA VAL A 450 2.90 37.02 -0.35
C VAL A 450 3.38 38.32 -0.96
N VAL A 451 4.51 38.26 -1.65
CA VAL A 451 5.04 39.36 -2.44
C VAL A 451 5.12 38.97 -3.92
N PHE A 452 5.01 39.94 -4.81
CA PHE A 452 5.12 39.73 -6.26
C PHE A 452 6.45 40.26 -6.77
N ASN A 453 7.16 39.48 -7.59
CA ASN A 453 8.41 39.89 -8.26
C ASN A 453 9.46 40.51 -7.31
N ALA A 454 9.47 40.07 -6.06
CA ALA A 454 10.32 40.62 -5.00
C ALA A 454 10.94 39.51 -4.16
N THR A 455 11.93 39.88 -3.35
CA THR A 455 12.59 38.96 -2.43
C THR A 455 11.59 38.37 -1.44
N ARG A 456 11.58 37.03 -1.34
CA ARG A 456 10.66 36.30 -0.47
C ARG A 456 10.83 36.71 1.00
N PRO A 457 9.75 37.07 1.72
CA PRO A 457 9.79 37.36 3.15
C PRO A 457 10.10 36.10 3.96
N ALA A 458 10.58 36.28 5.20
CA ALA A 458 10.84 35.16 6.10
C ALA A 458 9.55 34.40 6.42
N GLY A 459 9.50 33.12 6.04
CA GLY A 459 8.32 32.26 6.27
C GLY A 459 7.14 32.48 5.32
N GLY A 460 7.18 33.49 4.44
CA GLY A 460 6.16 33.75 3.42
C GLY A 460 6.53 33.24 2.02
N PHE A 461 5.91 33.84 1.00
CA PHE A 461 5.98 33.41 -0.40
C PHE A 461 6.33 34.56 -1.33
N SER A 462 7.05 34.25 -2.41
CA SER A 462 7.24 35.16 -3.54
C SER A 462 6.65 34.54 -4.79
N ILE A 463 5.88 35.31 -5.55
CA ILE A 463 5.27 34.89 -6.82
C ILE A 463 5.90 35.69 -7.96
N ALA A 464 6.49 35.00 -8.92
CA ALA A 464 6.94 35.57 -10.19
C ALA A 464 5.77 35.65 -11.17
N THR A 465 5.58 36.81 -11.80
CA THR A 465 4.59 37.02 -12.86
C THR A 465 5.28 37.07 -14.23
N SER A 466 4.51 36.87 -15.31
CA SER A 466 5.05 36.80 -16.68
C SER A 466 5.82 38.05 -17.13
N GLY A 467 5.50 39.23 -16.59
CA GLY A 467 6.20 40.49 -16.89
C GLY A 467 7.30 40.85 -15.91
N ALA A 468 7.49 40.11 -14.82
CA ALA A 468 8.47 40.37 -13.77
C ALA A 468 8.44 41.81 -13.21
N ASN A 469 7.28 42.49 -13.24
CA ASN A 469 7.11 43.86 -12.78
C ASN A 469 5.72 44.08 -12.18
N ALA A 470 5.53 45.18 -11.44
CA ALA A 470 4.31 45.45 -10.69
C ALA A 470 3.23 46.25 -11.45
N THR A 471 3.50 46.70 -12.67
CA THR A 471 2.71 47.76 -13.33
C THR A 471 2.08 47.34 -14.65
N ALA A 472 2.69 46.39 -15.37
CA ALA A 472 2.15 45.93 -16.64
C ALA A 472 0.83 45.18 -16.39
N PRO A 473 -0.28 45.55 -17.07
CA PRO A 473 -1.55 44.87 -16.91
C PRO A 473 -1.53 43.46 -17.52
N SER A 474 -2.51 42.64 -17.13
CA SER A 474 -2.81 41.34 -17.75
C SER A 474 -1.68 40.30 -17.65
N GLN A 475 -0.84 40.38 -16.62
CA GLN A 475 0.20 39.39 -16.37
C GLN A 475 -0.39 38.10 -15.80
N THR A 476 0.23 36.96 -16.11
CA THR A 476 -0.11 35.65 -15.54
C THR A 476 0.86 35.30 -14.42
N PHE A 477 0.46 34.37 -13.56
CA PHE A 477 1.34 33.80 -12.54
C PHE A 477 2.21 32.71 -13.14
N GLY A 478 3.52 32.78 -12.88
CA GLY A 478 4.49 31.78 -13.29
C GLY A 478 4.82 30.85 -12.14
N VAL A 479 5.66 31.32 -11.22
CA VAL A 479 6.28 30.49 -10.18
C VAL A 479 5.98 31.04 -8.80
N VAL A 480 5.66 30.18 -7.84
CA VAL A 480 5.69 30.53 -6.41
C VAL A 480 6.79 29.80 -5.67
N CYS A 481 7.54 30.56 -4.87
CA CYS A 481 8.64 30.07 -4.05
C CYS A 481 8.34 30.32 -2.57
N GLY A 482 8.41 29.28 -1.75
CA GLY A 482 8.25 29.30 -0.29
C GLY A 482 9.36 28.51 0.41
N GLN A 483 9.32 28.41 1.74
CA GLN A 483 10.29 27.58 2.46
C GLN A 483 10.00 26.10 2.21
N ASN A 484 10.88 25.41 1.46
CA ASN A 484 10.69 24.00 1.04
C ASN A 484 9.37 23.77 0.28
N VAL A 485 9.03 24.75 -0.56
CA VAL A 485 7.82 24.82 -1.38
C VAL A 485 8.21 25.49 -2.69
N TYR A 486 7.87 24.86 -3.80
CA TYR A 486 8.04 25.36 -5.14
C TYR A 486 6.86 24.89 -5.99
N ASP A 487 6.25 25.80 -6.75
CA ASP A 487 5.14 25.45 -7.64
C ASP A 487 5.09 26.41 -8.82
N GLU A 488 5.34 25.87 -10.01
CA GLU A 488 5.21 26.59 -11.29
C GLU A 488 4.01 26.10 -12.12
N TYR A 489 3.34 25.03 -11.69
CA TYR A 489 2.39 24.34 -12.54
C TYR A 489 0.95 24.68 -12.20
N SER A 490 0.63 25.08 -10.97
CA SER A 490 -0.77 25.34 -10.58
C SER A 490 -1.46 26.37 -11.48
N ALA A 491 -0.77 27.45 -11.85
CA ALA A 491 -1.29 28.46 -12.78
C ALA A 491 -1.41 27.94 -14.23
N HIS A 492 -0.53 27.02 -14.66
CA HIS A 492 -0.58 26.41 -15.98
C HIS A 492 -1.63 25.30 -16.08
N ASP A 493 -1.81 24.52 -15.02
CA ASP A 493 -2.77 23.42 -14.96
C ASP A 493 -4.21 23.93 -14.90
N ARG A 494 -4.44 25.13 -14.32
CA ARG A 494 -5.77 25.73 -14.19
C ARG A 494 -5.72 27.25 -14.34
N PRO A 495 -5.46 27.77 -15.56
CA PRO A 495 -5.32 29.21 -15.80
C PRO A 495 -6.60 29.98 -15.46
N ASP A 496 -7.77 29.42 -15.75
CA ASP A 496 -9.08 30.02 -15.44
C ASP A 496 -9.37 30.13 -13.94
N GLY A 497 -8.54 29.50 -13.10
CA GLY A 497 -8.60 29.61 -11.64
C GLY A 497 -8.04 30.92 -11.09
N PHE A 498 -7.44 31.77 -11.93
CA PHE A 498 -6.74 32.99 -11.53
C PHE A 498 -7.19 34.20 -12.32
N LYS A 499 -7.38 35.34 -11.65
CA LYS A 499 -7.45 36.64 -12.32
C LYS A 499 -6.05 37.12 -12.73
N ALA A 500 -6.00 37.98 -13.74
CA ALA A 500 -4.73 38.55 -14.19
C ALA A 500 -4.16 39.58 -13.20
N TYR A 501 -2.83 39.72 -13.18
CA TYR A 501 -2.07 40.66 -12.35
C TYR A 501 -1.72 41.95 -13.12
N PRO A 502 -1.63 43.13 -12.46
CA PRO A 502 -2.02 43.42 -11.07
C PRO A 502 -3.53 43.69 -10.92
N GLN A 503 -4.06 43.39 -9.74
CA GLN A 503 -5.39 43.86 -9.29
C GLN A 503 -5.27 45.17 -8.48
N PRO A 504 -6.30 46.02 -8.41
CA PRO A 504 -6.21 47.35 -7.77
C PRO A 504 -5.66 47.35 -6.34
N ARG A 505 -5.93 46.29 -5.57
CA ARG A 505 -5.46 46.13 -4.19
C ARG A 505 -4.01 45.64 -4.07
N SER A 506 -3.48 45.02 -5.12
CA SER A 506 -2.14 44.40 -5.12
C SER A 506 -0.97 45.36 -5.19
N THR A 507 -1.25 46.65 -5.39
CA THR A 507 -0.25 47.73 -5.41
C THR A 507 -0.12 48.43 -4.04
N SER A 508 -0.94 48.09 -3.04
CA SER A 508 -1.07 48.86 -1.79
C SER A 508 -0.46 48.24 -0.53
N GLY A 509 0.29 47.13 -0.60
CA GLY A 509 0.98 46.57 0.57
C GLY A 509 1.22 45.06 0.53
N PRO A 510 1.80 44.48 1.61
CA PRO A 510 2.03 43.05 1.72
C PRO A 510 0.69 42.28 1.72
N PHE A 511 0.58 41.27 0.87
CA PHE A 511 -0.61 40.43 0.75
C PHE A 511 -0.51 39.23 1.70
N THR A 512 -1.59 38.81 2.33
CA THR A 512 -1.64 37.46 2.91
C THR A 512 -2.04 36.42 1.86
N VAL A 513 -1.77 35.13 2.13
CA VAL A 513 -2.26 34.04 1.27
C VAL A 513 -3.79 34.04 1.17
N GLY A 514 -4.49 34.33 2.27
CA GLY A 514 -5.95 34.42 2.30
C GLY A 514 -6.47 35.54 1.40
N GLU A 515 -5.85 36.71 1.45
CA GLU A 515 -6.18 37.84 0.57
C GLU A 515 -5.86 37.52 -0.90
N PHE A 516 -4.72 36.86 -1.16
CA PHE A 516 -4.37 36.43 -2.52
C PHE A 516 -5.48 35.58 -3.12
N ILE A 517 -5.98 34.59 -2.37
CA ILE A 517 -7.03 33.67 -2.85
C ILE A 517 -8.37 34.39 -3.10
N ALA A 518 -8.67 35.45 -2.34
CA ALA A 518 -9.89 36.22 -2.51
C ALA A 518 -9.83 37.13 -3.75
N ASP A 519 -8.68 37.77 -3.95
CA ASP A 519 -8.54 38.83 -4.94
C ASP A 519 -8.16 38.31 -6.33
N TYR A 520 -7.36 37.24 -6.39
CA TYR A 520 -6.90 36.56 -7.60
C TYR A 520 -7.50 35.18 -7.68
#